data_AF-A0A7R9LW59-F1
#
_entry.id   AF-A0A7R9LW59-F1
#
_cell.length_a   1.000
_cell.length_b   1.000
_cell.length_c   1.000
_cell.angle_alpha   90.00
_cell.angle_beta   90.00
_cell.angle_gamma   90.00
#
_symmetry.space_group_name_H-M   'P 1'
#
loop_
_entity.id
_entity.type
_entity.pdbx_description
1 polymer ?
#
loop_
_entity_poly.entity_id
_entity_poly.type
_entity_poly.pdbx_seq_one_letter_code
_entity_poly.pdbx_strand_id
1 'polypeptide(L)'
;RKRPTLRLIIASATIDCELMRQYFDHNPNPADTKTSTATVLCLDGRCHPVDVFYCERPVADYVRESVATVIKIHERYASVSGDILVFLTGQEEVESAVGILLDYARGLRERNDQSLKRLFVLPMYAALPATDQMRVFERFGRNTRKVVVATNIAETSLTIPGVVHVIDTGFVKMRHYNSRAGTDSLVIVPTSQAASQQRAGRAGRERAGNAYRLYTEEAFAELPPFTVPEIQRSCLALPVLQLKALGVSNLARFEFLSPPPDLHVIAALVVMWGQFCQPF
;
A
#
# COMPACT_ATOMS: atom_id res chain seq x y z
N ARG A 1 17.36 20.32 23.97
CA ARG A 1 17.74 19.05 23.28
C ARG A 1 18.59 18.19 24.22
N LYS A 2 18.23 16.92 24.47
CA LYS A 2 19.01 16.01 25.36
C LYS A 2 20.27 15.44 24.71
N ARG A 3 20.32 15.32 23.38
CA ARG A 3 21.48 14.82 22.61
C ARG A 3 21.78 15.75 21.43
N PRO A 4 22.74 16.70 21.56
CA PRO A 4 23.00 17.69 20.52
C PRO A 4 23.71 17.12 19.28
N THR A 5 24.38 15.97 19.40
CA THR A 5 25.09 15.29 18.31
C THR A 5 24.19 14.42 17.42
N LEU A 6 22.95 14.14 17.86
CA LEU A 6 22.03 13.31 17.09
C LEU A 6 21.53 14.08 15.85
N ARG A 7 21.63 13.45 14.69
CA ARG A 7 21.00 13.89 13.44
C ARG A 7 19.88 12.91 13.08
N LEU A 8 18.76 13.41 12.57
CA LEU A 8 17.59 12.63 12.18
C LEU A 8 17.31 12.87 10.70
N ILE A 9 17.20 11.79 9.92
CA ILE A 9 16.78 11.82 8.52
C ILE A 9 15.52 10.97 8.43
N ILE A 10 14.45 11.55 7.92
CA ILE A 10 13.16 10.87 7.72
C ILE A 10 12.96 10.71 6.21
N ALA A 11 12.91 9.47 5.75
CA ALA A 11 12.66 9.15 4.35
C ALA A 11 11.25 8.60 4.20
N SER A 12 10.46 9.16 3.28
CA SER A 12 9.12 8.68 2.97
C SER A 12 8.76 8.93 1.50
N ALA A 13 7.88 8.07 0.96
CA ALA A 13 7.35 8.18 -0.39
C ALA A 13 5.89 8.69 -0.42
N THR A 14 5.17 8.61 0.70
CA THR A 14 3.71 8.83 0.76
C THR A 14 3.26 9.70 1.93
N ILE A 15 4.18 10.08 2.82
CA ILE A 15 3.84 10.93 3.96
C ILE A 15 3.76 12.38 3.49
N ASP A 16 2.80 13.10 4.05
CA ASP A 16 2.73 14.56 3.97
C ASP A 16 4.03 15.19 4.51
N CYS A 17 4.84 15.70 3.58
CA CYS A 17 6.14 16.28 3.89
C CYS A 17 6.01 17.59 4.66
N GLU A 18 4.91 18.33 4.47
CA GLU A 18 4.68 19.59 5.18
C GLU A 18 4.31 19.32 6.64
N LEU A 19 3.45 18.34 6.89
CA LEU A 19 3.12 17.89 8.25
C LEU A 19 4.39 17.46 9.01
N MET A 20 5.25 16.67 8.37
CA MET A 20 6.52 16.24 8.98
C MET A 20 7.47 17.42 9.23
N ARG A 21 7.59 18.34 8.27
CA ARG A 21 8.42 19.53 8.43
C ARG A 21 7.93 20.36 9.62
N GLN A 22 6.64 20.63 9.70
CA GLN A 22 6.04 21.42 10.78
C GLN A 22 6.24 20.75 12.16
N TYR A 23 6.07 19.43 12.24
CA TYR A 23 6.23 18.70 13.49
C TYR A 23 7.68 18.70 14.02
N PHE A 24 8.67 18.59 13.13
CA PHE A 24 10.09 18.56 13.53
C PHE A 24 10.76 19.94 13.52
N ASP A 25 10.09 20.98 13.05
CA ASP A 25 10.65 22.33 13.05
C ASP A 25 10.46 23.00 14.41
N HIS A 26 11.55 23.13 15.15
CA HIS A 26 11.56 23.79 16.45
C HIS A 26 11.84 25.30 16.37
N ASN A 27 11.55 25.93 15.23
CA ASN A 27 11.71 27.37 15.06
C ASN A 27 10.63 28.14 15.85
N PRO A 28 11.02 29.00 16.83
CA PRO A 28 10.05 29.77 17.60
C PRO A 28 9.35 30.87 16.79
N ASN A 29 9.84 31.22 15.60
CA ASN A 29 9.23 32.24 14.75
C ASN A 29 8.96 31.70 13.33
N PRO A 30 7.72 31.32 12.99
CA PRO A 30 7.39 30.73 11.68
C PRO A 30 7.65 31.65 10.48
N ALA A 31 7.81 32.96 10.70
CA ALA A 31 8.08 33.94 9.66
C ALA A 31 9.55 34.02 9.22
N ASP A 32 10.50 33.47 9.99
CA ASP A 32 11.92 33.47 9.66
C ASP A 32 12.35 32.11 9.11
N THR A 33 12.49 32.01 7.78
CA THR A 33 12.93 30.79 7.10
C THR A 33 14.42 30.49 7.30
N LYS A 34 15.23 31.43 7.82
CA LYS A 34 16.67 31.21 8.05
C LYS A 34 16.97 30.44 9.33
N THR A 35 16.04 30.39 10.27
CA THR A 35 16.20 29.68 11.56
C THR A 35 15.48 28.33 11.62
N SER A 36 14.89 27.89 10.49
CA SER A 36 14.23 26.58 10.42
C SER A 36 15.22 25.45 10.66
N THR A 37 14.82 24.52 11.52
CA THR A 37 15.64 23.38 11.95
C THR A 37 15.36 22.11 11.16
N ALA A 38 14.35 22.15 10.28
CA ALA A 38 13.92 21.05 9.43
C ALA A 38 13.89 21.48 7.96
N THR A 39 14.37 20.62 7.07
CA THR A 39 14.39 20.87 5.64
C THR A 39 13.75 19.69 4.92
N VAL A 40 12.88 19.99 3.95
CA VAL A 40 12.33 18.98 3.05
C VAL A 40 13.23 18.90 1.84
N LEU A 41 13.73 17.71 1.55
CA LEU A 41 14.53 17.44 0.36
C LEU A 41 13.71 16.53 -0.56
N CYS A 42 13.18 17.10 -1.63
CA CYS A 42 12.48 16.35 -2.66
C CYS A 42 13.50 15.78 -3.64
N LEU A 43 13.49 14.47 -3.81
CA LEU A 43 14.24 13.81 -4.87
C LEU A 43 13.30 13.55 -6.03
N ASP A 44 13.51 14.24 -7.15
CA ASP A 44 12.76 13.96 -8.37
C ASP A 44 13.04 12.51 -8.80
N GLY A 45 11.99 11.69 -8.78
CA GLY A 45 12.09 10.28 -9.11
C GLY A 45 12.45 10.10 -10.59
N ARG A 46 13.31 9.12 -10.87
CA ARG A 46 13.61 8.67 -12.25
C ARG A 46 12.52 7.76 -12.82
N CYS A 47 11.25 8.05 -12.52
CA CYS A 47 10.14 7.25 -13.01
C CYS A 47 9.83 7.64 -14.46
N HIS A 48 9.66 6.64 -15.31
CA HIS A 48 9.19 6.83 -16.67
C HIS A 48 7.70 7.19 -16.69
N PRO A 49 7.20 7.83 -17.76
CA PRO A 49 5.79 8.21 -17.86
C PRO A 49 4.88 6.97 -17.75
N VAL A 50 3.76 7.14 -17.03
CA VAL A 50 2.73 6.12 -16.86
C VAL A 50 1.40 6.68 -17.33
N ASP A 51 0.80 6.06 -18.33
CA ASP A 51 -0.54 6.40 -18.78
C ASP A 51 -1.58 5.79 -17.84
N VAL A 52 -2.52 6.59 -17.36
CA VAL A 52 -3.54 6.17 -16.40
C VAL A 52 -4.89 6.06 -17.11
N PHE A 53 -5.54 4.90 -16.97
CA PHE A 53 -6.85 4.60 -17.52
C PHE A 53 -7.84 4.35 -16.39
N TYR A 54 -9.06 4.85 -16.55
CA TYR A 54 -10.18 4.65 -15.62
C TYR A 54 -11.30 3.86 -16.27
N CYS A 55 -12.14 3.21 -15.47
CA CYS A 55 -13.37 2.64 -15.96
C CYS A 55 -14.42 3.74 -16.18
N GLU A 56 -15.22 3.61 -17.24
CA GLU A 56 -16.34 4.56 -17.50
C GLU A 56 -17.49 4.40 -16.49
N ARG A 57 -17.60 3.23 -15.86
CA ARG A 57 -18.67 2.90 -14.91
C ARG A 57 -18.09 2.18 -13.69
N PRO A 58 -18.73 2.30 -12.50
CA PRO A 58 -18.34 1.55 -11.32
C PRO A 58 -18.36 0.04 -11.57
N VAL A 59 -17.35 -0.66 -11.06
CA VAL A 59 -17.19 -2.11 -11.20
C VAL A 59 -17.76 -2.80 -9.97
N ALA A 60 -18.73 -3.70 -10.15
CA ALA A 60 -19.38 -4.42 -9.05
C ALA A 60 -18.49 -5.55 -8.47
N ASP A 61 -17.79 -6.30 -9.34
CA ASP A 61 -16.86 -7.37 -8.95
C ASP A 61 -15.46 -7.04 -9.48
N TYR A 62 -14.67 -6.38 -8.66
CA TYR A 62 -13.32 -5.97 -9.02
C TYR A 62 -12.36 -7.16 -9.16
N VAL A 63 -12.64 -8.31 -8.54
CA VAL A 63 -11.79 -9.51 -8.68
C VAL A 63 -11.95 -10.07 -10.08
N ARG A 64 -13.19 -10.27 -10.54
CA ARG A 64 -13.46 -10.74 -11.91
C ARG A 64 -13.00 -9.75 -12.97
N GLU A 65 -13.26 -8.46 -12.78
CA GLU A 65 -12.83 -7.45 -13.76
C GLU A 65 -11.29 -7.33 -13.81
N SER A 66 -10.59 -7.56 -12.69
CA SER A 66 -9.13 -7.59 -12.69
C SER A 66 -8.60 -8.72 -13.58
N VAL A 67 -9.18 -9.92 -13.48
CA VAL A 67 -8.82 -11.07 -14.33
C VAL A 67 -9.16 -10.80 -15.79
N ALA A 68 -10.34 -10.25 -16.08
CA ALA A 68 -10.72 -9.87 -17.44
C ALA A 68 -9.75 -8.83 -18.03
N THR A 69 -9.32 -7.86 -17.23
CA THR A 69 -8.36 -6.82 -17.63
C THR A 69 -6.98 -7.42 -17.89
N VAL A 70 -6.50 -8.35 -17.06
CA VAL A 70 -5.26 -9.10 -17.31
C VAL A 70 -5.30 -9.81 -18.67
N ILE A 71 -6.40 -10.51 -18.96
CA ILE A 71 -6.59 -11.24 -20.22
C ILE A 71 -6.58 -10.27 -21.41
N LYS A 72 -7.36 -9.19 -21.33
CA LYS A 72 -7.40 -8.13 -22.38
C LYS A 72 -6.00 -7.55 -22.64
N ILE A 73 -5.23 -7.25 -21.59
CA ILE A 73 -3.86 -6.73 -21.72
C ILE A 73 -2.94 -7.78 -22.35
N HIS A 74 -3.06 -9.04 -21.92
CA HIS A 74 -2.24 -10.13 -22.43
C HIS A 74 -2.43 -10.35 -23.94
N GLU A 75 -3.68 -10.34 -24.40
CA GLU A 75 -4.04 -10.51 -25.81
C GLU A 75 -3.69 -9.27 -26.63
N ARG A 76 -4.03 -8.06 -26.16
CA ARG A 76 -3.78 -6.80 -26.88
C ARG A 76 -2.28 -6.52 -27.06
N TYR A 77 -1.46 -6.85 -26.08
CA TYR A 77 -0.02 -6.60 -26.10
C TYR A 77 0.80 -7.87 -26.32
N ALA A 78 0.29 -8.82 -27.09
CA ALA A 78 0.94 -10.10 -27.36
C ALA A 78 2.38 -9.95 -27.91
N SER A 79 2.61 -8.98 -28.81
CA SER A 79 3.91 -8.74 -29.44
C SER A 79 4.93 -8.02 -28.55
N VAL A 80 4.48 -7.33 -27.49
CA VAL A 80 5.32 -6.48 -26.64
C VAL A 80 5.68 -7.23 -25.35
N SER A 81 6.90 -7.08 -24.85
CA SER A 81 7.26 -7.55 -23.49
C SER A 81 6.59 -6.68 -22.44
N GLY A 82 6.39 -7.19 -21.24
CA GLY A 82 5.80 -6.39 -20.16
C GLY A 82 4.98 -7.23 -19.22
N ASP A 83 5.37 -7.22 -17.95
CA ASP A 83 4.69 -7.97 -16.91
C ASP A 83 3.56 -7.15 -16.30
N ILE A 84 2.61 -7.86 -15.71
CA ILE A 84 1.39 -7.28 -15.14
C ILE A 84 1.44 -7.45 -13.62
N LEU A 85 1.12 -6.38 -12.89
CA LEU A 85 0.92 -6.39 -11.45
C LEU A 85 -0.52 -6.01 -11.12
N VAL A 86 -1.23 -6.88 -10.40
CA VAL A 86 -2.62 -6.67 -9.98
C VAL A 86 -2.65 -6.44 -8.47
N PHE A 87 -3.34 -5.40 -8.02
CA PHE A 87 -3.57 -5.14 -6.59
C PHE A 87 -4.96 -5.62 -6.16
N LEU A 88 -5.01 -6.61 -5.27
CA LEU A 88 -6.21 -7.12 -4.58
C LEU A 88 -6.08 -6.95 -3.06
N THR A 89 -7.13 -7.23 -2.31
CA THR A 89 -7.19 -6.85 -0.89
C THR A 89 -6.71 -7.94 0.06
N GLY A 90 -6.86 -9.22 -0.31
CA GLY A 90 -6.57 -10.33 0.59
C GLY A 90 -6.25 -11.65 -0.11
N GLN A 91 -5.80 -12.63 0.68
CA GLN A 91 -5.36 -13.94 0.21
C GLN A 91 -6.44 -14.67 -0.60
N GLU A 92 -7.68 -14.73 -0.11
CA GLU A 92 -8.78 -15.44 -0.80
C GLU A 92 -9.04 -14.89 -2.20
N GLU A 93 -9.06 -13.56 -2.34
CA GLU A 93 -9.23 -12.89 -3.64
C GLU A 93 -8.04 -13.15 -4.57
N VAL A 94 -6.82 -13.11 -4.03
CA VAL A 94 -5.59 -13.40 -4.78
C VAL A 94 -5.60 -14.83 -5.31
N GLU A 95 -5.85 -15.82 -4.46
CA GLU A 95 -5.87 -17.23 -4.85
C GLU A 95 -6.99 -17.51 -5.87
N SER A 96 -8.16 -16.90 -5.69
CA SER A 96 -9.28 -16.99 -6.64
C SER A 96 -8.90 -16.45 -8.02
N ALA A 97 -8.35 -15.23 -8.09
CA ALA A 97 -7.91 -14.63 -9.34
C ALA A 97 -6.78 -15.43 -10.01
N VAL A 98 -5.82 -15.93 -9.21
CA VAL A 98 -4.73 -16.79 -9.70
C VAL A 98 -5.27 -18.08 -10.30
N GLY A 99 -6.23 -18.74 -9.64
CA GLY A 99 -6.88 -19.95 -10.15
C GLY A 99 -7.49 -19.74 -11.54
N ILE A 100 -8.31 -18.68 -11.70
CA ILE A 100 -8.96 -18.35 -12.97
C ILE A 100 -7.92 -18.05 -14.07
N LEU A 101 -6.86 -17.32 -13.73
CA LEU A 101 -5.80 -16.98 -14.68
C LEU A 101 -4.95 -18.21 -15.08
N LEU A 102 -4.74 -19.16 -14.16
CA LEU A 102 -4.05 -20.41 -14.44
C LEU A 102 -4.87 -21.30 -15.38
N ASP A 103 -6.19 -21.37 -15.20
CA ASP A 103 -7.06 -22.12 -16.09
C ASP A 103 -7.10 -21.50 -17.49
N TYR A 104 -7.16 -20.16 -17.59
CA TYR A 104 -6.98 -19.46 -18.86
C TYR A 104 -5.62 -19.78 -19.50
N ALA A 105 -4.54 -19.78 -18.73
CA ALA A 105 -3.20 -20.11 -19.22
C ALA A 105 -3.07 -21.57 -19.71
N ARG A 106 -3.78 -22.52 -19.08
CA ARG A 106 -3.87 -23.91 -19.55
C ARG A 106 -4.59 -23.99 -20.89
N GLY A 107 -5.75 -23.34 -21.02
CA GLY A 107 -6.50 -23.30 -22.27
C GLY A 107 -5.69 -22.68 -23.43
N LEU A 108 -4.87 -21.66 -23.16
CA LEU A 108 -3.93 -21.11 -24.15
C LEU A 108 -2.90 -22.14 -24.63
N ARG A 109 -2.34 -22.94 -23.72
CA ARG A 109 -1.36 -23.98 -24.06
C ARG A 109 -1.97 -25.09 -24.90
N GLU A 110 -3.21 -25.47 -24.61
CA GLU A 110 -3.95 -26.51 -25.35
C GLU A 110 -4.28 -26.07 -26.78
N ARG A 111 -4.64 -24.80 -26.98
CA ARG A 111 -4.86 -24.22 -28.32
C ARG A 111 -3.58 -24.09 -29.14
N ASN A 112 -2.40 -24.21 -28.51
CA ASN A 112 -1.08 -24.04 -29.11
C ASN A 112 -0.97 -22.75 -29.95
N ASP A 113 -1.59 -21.68 -29.48
CA ASP A 113 -1.61 -20.40 -30.18
C ASP A 113 -0.24 -19.71 -30.04
N GLN A 114 0.57 -19.79 -31.10
CA GLN A 114 1.90 -19.20 -31.14
C GLN A 114 1.89 -17.67 -31.27
N SER A 115 0.72 -17.06 -31.51
CA SER A 115 0.59 -15.61 -31.55
C SER A 115 0.66 -14.98 -30.14
N LEU A 116 0.37 -15.77 -29.10
CA LEU A 116 0.35 -15.33 -27.71
C LEU A 116 1.54 -15.86 -26.90
N LYS A 117 2.00 -15.05 -25.95
CA LYS A 117 3.05 -15.44 -25.01
C LYS A 117 2.50 -16.43 -23.98
N ARG A 118 3.37 -17.25 -23.39
CA ARG A 118 2.98 -18.07 -22.23
C ARG A 118 2.68 -17.17 -21.03
N LEU A 119 1.57 -17.40 -20.35
CA LEU A 119 1.23 -16.68 -19.12
C LEU A 119 1.80 -17.43 -17.91
N PHE A 120 2.53 -16.72 -17.04
CA PHE A 120 3.04 -17.26 -15.79
C PHE A 120 2.49 -16.45 -14.62
N VAL A 121 1.66 -17.07 -13.79
CA VAL A 121 0.86 -16.37 -12.78
C VAL A 121 1.43 -16.68 -11.38
N LEU A 122 1.65 -15.65 -10.57
CA LEU A 122 2.24 -15.75 -9.24
C LEU A 122 1.41 -14.98 -8.20
N PRO A 123 1.04 -15.59 -7.06
CA PRO A 123 0.45 -14.88 -5.93
C PRO A 123 1.51 -14.13 -5.11
N MET A 124 1.11 -13.05 -4.43
CA MET A 124 1.96 -12.36 -3.45
C MET A 124 1.13 -11.75 -2.31
N TYR A 125 1.22 -12.34 -1.12
CA TYR A 125 0.54 -11.85 0.09
C TYR A 125 1.36 -12.21 1.35
N ALA A 126 1.05 -11.57 2.48
CA ALA A 126 1.88 -11.61 3.68
C ALA A 126 2.11 -13.03 4.27
N ALA A 127 1.11 -13.91 4.20
CA ALA A 127 1.20 -15.28 4.71
C ALA A 127 1.95 -16.26 3.78
N LEU A 128 2.30 -15.85 2.55
CA LEU A 128 2.97 -16.70 1.58
C LEU A 128 4.42 -17.00 2.05
N PRO A 129 4.94 -18.24 1.93
CA PRO A 129 6.32 -18.55 2.30
C PRO A 129 7.32 -17.65 1.58
N ALA A 130 8.41 -17.28 2.27
CA ALA A 130 9.41 -16.37 1.73
C ALA A 130 10.03 -16.90 0.41
N THR A 131 10.22 -18.20 0.28
CA THR A 131 10.70 -18.85 -0.95
C THR A 131 9.77 -18.59 -2.13
N ASP A 132 8.46 -18.63 -1.92
CA ASP A 132 7.47 -18.38 -2.97
C ASP A 132 7.33 -16.88 -3.28
N GLN A 133 7.40 -16.02 -2.26
CA GLN A 133 7.45 -14.57 -2.48
C GLN A 133 8.64 -14.18 -3.35
N MET A 134 9.80 -14.84 -3.21
CA MET A 134 10.99 -14.52 -3.99
C MET A 134 10.84 -14.82 -5.49
N ARG A 135 9.93 -15.73 -5.86
CA ARG A 135 9.68 -16.10 -7.27
C ARG A 135 9.18 -14.92 -8.11
N VAL A 136 8.53 -13.93 -7.49
CA VAL A 136 8.06 -12.73 -8.21
C VAL A 136 9.22 -11.90 -8.77
N PHE A 137 10.43 -12.02 -8.21
CA PHE A 137 11.62 -11.32 -8.67
C PHE A 137 12.34 -12.04 -9.83
N GLU A 138 11.95 -13.27 -10.16
CA GLU A 138 12.51 -13.99 -11.29
C GLU A 138 12.17 -13.25 -12.61
N ARG A 139 13.17 -13.18 -13.48
CA ARG A 139 13.01 -12.67 -14.84
C ARG A 139 12.69 -13.83 -15.76
N PHE A 140 11.57 -13.73 -16.46
CA PHE A 140 11.13 -14.74 -17.41
C PHE A 140 11.63 -14.41 -18.83
N GLY A 141 11.73 -15.44 -19.68
CA GLY A 141 12.18 -15.29 -21.07
C GLY A 141 11.21 -14.48 -21.94
N ARG A 142 11.66 -14.07 -23.13
CA ARG A 142 10.91 -13.16 -24.03
C ARG A 142 9.52 -13.66 -24.45
N ASN A 143 9.30 -14.98 -24.46
CA ASN A 143 8.04 -15.62 -24.82
C ASN A 143 7.11 -15.89 -23.62
N THR A 144 7.39 -15.28 -22.48
CA THR A 144 6.59 -15.43 -21.27
C THR A 144 6.20 -14.06 -20.73
N ARG A 145 4.96 -13.93 -20.29
CA ARG A 145 4.45 -12.75 -19.57
C ARG A 145 4.16 -13.17 -18.14
N LYS A 146 4.83 -12.53 -17.18
CA LYS A 146 4.56 -12.74 -15.76
C LYS A 146 3.37 -11.89 -15.34
N VAL A 147 2.47 -12.49 -14.57
CA VAL A 147 1.36 -11.80 -13.90
C VAL A 147 1.54 -12.04 -12.42
N VAL A 148 1.75 -10.96 -11.67
CA VAL A 148 1.80 -11.01 -10.21
C VAL A 148 0.48 -10.48 -9.68
N VAL A 149 -0.22 -11.29 -8.90
CA VAL A 149 -1.46 -10.90 -8.22
C VAL A 149 -1.11 -10.71 -6.74
N ALA A 150 -1.15 -9.46 -6.28
CA ALA A 150 -0.57 -9.07 -5.01
C ALA A 150 -1.54 -8.31 -4.11
N THR A 151 -1.34 -8.38 -2.80
CA THR A 151 -1.90 -7.40 -1.87
C THR A 151 -1.05 -6.13 -1.83
N ASN A 152 -1.37 -5.21 -0.91
CA ASN A 152 -0.57 -4.01 -0.64
C ASN A 152 0.89 -4.30 -0.21
N ILE A 153 1.31 -5.56 -0.05
CA ILE A 153 2.72 -5.92 0.12
C ILE A 153 3.59 -5.47 -1.06
N ALA A 154 3.04 -5.43 -2.28
CA ALA A 154 3.73 -4.91 -3.46
C ALA A 154 3.71 -3.37 -3.55
N GLU A 155 2.94 -2.69 -2.68
CA GLU A 155 2.76 -1.24 -2.70
C GLU A 155 4.00 -0.50 -2.18
N THR A 156 4.76 -1.10 -1.26
CA THR A 156 5.95 -0.49 -0.64
C THR A 156 7.19 -1.37 -0.75
N SER A 157 8.35 -0.74 -0.90
CA SER A 157 9.70 -1.30 -0.74
C SER A 157 10.22 -2.39 -1.70
N LEU A 158 9.40 -3.03 -2.54
CA LEU A 158 9.89 -4.08 -3.46
C LEU A 158 9.67 -3.71 -4.94
N THR A 159 10.75 -3.62 -5.73
CA THR A 159 10.65 -3.46 -7.20
C THR A 159 10.53 -4.83 -7.85
N ILE A 160 9.38 -5.14 -8.41
CA ILE A 160 9.20 -6.35 -9.23
C ILE A 160 9.72 -6.04 -10.63
N PRO A 161 10.81 -6.69 -11.11
CA PRO A 161 11.37 -6.40 -12.42
C PRO A 161 10.40 -6.82 -13.54
N GLY A 162 10.40 -6.05 -14.63
CA GLY A 162 9.59 -6.31 -15.82
C GLY A 162 8.16 -5.73 -15.80
N VAL A 163 7.67 -5.26 -14.65
CA VAL A 163 6.30 -4.71 -14.53
C VAL A 163 6.19 -3.40 -15.30
N VAL A 164 5.25 -3.38 -16.25
CA VAL A 164 4.89 -2.17 -17.03
C VAL A 164 3.38 -1.96 -17.13
N HIS A 165 2.58 -2.92 -16.66
CA HIS A 165 1.15 -2.78 -16.55
C HIS A 165 0.76 -2.99 -15.09
N VAL A 166 0.04 -2.03 -14.51
CA VAL A 166 -0.53 -2.13 -13.17
C VAL A 166 -2.05 -2.13 -13.29
N ILE A 167 -2.72 -3.02 -12.57
CA ILE A 167 -4.17 -2.99 -12.38
C ILE A 167 -4.43 -2.66 -10.91
N ASP A 168 -5.08 -1.53 -10.67
CA ASP A 168 -5.44 -1.04 -9.33
C ASP A 168 -6.94 -1.16 -9.14
N THR A 169 -7.37 -2.00 -8.20
CA THR A 169 -8.79 -2.16 -7.86
C THR A 169 -9.34 -1.02 -6.99
N GLY A 170 -8.47 -0.16 -6.45
CA GLY A 170 -8.89 0.98 -5.62
C GLY A 170 -9.20 0.62 -4.17
N PHE A 171 -9.01 -0.64 -3.76
CA PHE A 171 -9.27 -1.10 -2.40
C PHE A 171 -7.99 -1.54 -1.68
N VAL A 172 -8.08 -1.56 -0.35
CA VAL A 172 -7.05 -2.09 0.55
C VAL A 172 -7.71 -2.65 1.80
N LYS A 173 -7.18 -3.76 2.31
CA LYS A 173 -7.59 -4.31 3.61
C LYS A 173 -6.72 -3.70 4.71
N MET A 174 -7.35 -3.02 5.67
CA MET A 174 -6.65 -2.30 6.73
C MET A 174 -7.24 -2.63 8.10
N ARG A 175 -6.42 -2.45 9.15
CA ARG A 175 -6.87 -2.60 10.53
C ARG A 175 -7.83 -1.48 10.90
N HIS A 176 -8.91 -1.85 11.59
CA HIS A 176 -9.88 -0.96 12.17
C HIS A 176 -10.17 -1.40 13.60
N TYR A 177 -10.02 -0.47 14.54
CA TYR A 177 -10.27 -0.70 15.95
C TYR A 177 -11.63 -0.16 16.36
N ASN A 178 -12.47 -1.00 16.95
CA ASN A 178 -13.70 -0.57 17.60
C ASN A 178 -13.44 -0.38 19.09
N SER A 179 -13.25 0.86 19.52
CA SER A 179 -12.93 1.19 20.91
C SER A 179 -14.03 0.88 21.91
N ARG A 180 -15.29 0.75 21.47
CA ARG A 180 -16.41 0.38 22.34
C ARG A 180 -16.48 -1.13 22.56
N ALA A 181 -16.21 -1.90 21.52
CA ALA A 181 -16.16 -3.36 21.59
C ALA A 181 -14.82 -3.89 22.10
N GLY A 182 -13.75 -3.08 22.05
CA GLY A 182 -12.40 -3.49 22.45
C GLY A 182 -11.74 -4.46 21.47
N THR A 183 -12.18 -4.49 20.21
CA THR A 183 -11.72 -5.46 19.20
C THR A 183 -11.12 -4.78 17.98
N ASP A 184 -10.02 -5.35 17.49
CA ASP A 184 -9.45 -5.04 16.17
C ASP A 184 -10.07 -5.96 15.12
N SER A 185 -10.40 -5.41 13.96
CA SER A 185 -10.84 -6.14 12.79
C SER A 185 -10.09 -5.68 11.54
N LEU A 186 -10.11 -6.52 10.50
CA LEU A 186 -9.59 -6.15 9.18
C LEU A 186 -10.77 -5.85 8.27
N VAL A 187 -10.84 -4.62 7.79
CA VAL A 187 -11.92 -4.13 6.92
C VAL A 187 -11.35 -3.75 5.56
N ILE A 188 -12.12 -4.02 4.51
CA ILE A 188 -11.82 -3.54 3.17
C ILE A 188 -12.36 -2.12 3.06
N VAL A 189 -11.51 -1.20 2.63
CA VAL A 189 -11.87 0.21 2.44
C VAL A 189 -11.24 0.72 1.14
N PRO A 190 -11.78 1.82 0.57
CA PRO A 190 -11.12 2.52 -0.52
C PRO A 190 -9.70 2.96 -0.13
N THR A 191 -8.79 2.90 -1.10
CA THR A 191 -7.41 3.35 -0.95
C THR A 191 -7.34 4.89 -0.94
N SER A 192 -6.16 5.45 -0.67
CA SER A 192 -5.93 6.89 -0.80
C SER A 192 -5.40 7.27 -2.18
N GLN A 193 -5.54 8.54 -2.55
CA GLN A 193 -4.94 9.07 -3.79
C GLN A 193 -3.43 8.84 -3.82
N ALA A 194 -2.74 9.11 -2.71
CA ALA A 194 -1.31 8.87 -2.58
C ALA A 194 -0.93 7.39 -2.78
N ALA A 195 -1.70 6.46 -2.19
CA ALA A 195 -1.47 5.03 -2.36
C ALA A 195 -1.72 4.56 -3.80
N SER A 196 -2.81 5.00 -4.43
CA SER A 196 -3.08 4.68 -5.83
C SER A 196 -2.02 5.24 -6.77
N GLN A 197 -1.49 6.43 -6.49
CA GLN A 197 -0.38 7.00 -7.27
C GLN A 197 0.89 6.17 -7.14
N GLN A 198 1.20 5.63 -5.94
CA GLN A 198 2.32 4.71 -5.75
C GLN A 198 2.13 3.40 -6.52
N ARG A 199 0.90 2.86 -6.54
CA ARG A 199 0.55 1.67 -7.33
C ARG A 199 0.79 1.94 -8.81
N ALA A 200 0.25 3.03 -9.35
CA ALA A 200 0.47 3.43 -10.75
C ALA A 200 1.96 3.60 -11.07
N GLY A 201 2.72 4.23 -10.17
CA GLY A 201 4.17 4.41 -10.31
C GLY A 201 4.97 3.11 -10.42
N ARG A 202 4.40 1.95 -10.06
CA ARG A 202 5.07 0.64 -10.24
C ARG A 202 5.23 0.28 -11.72
N ALA A 203 4.34 0.74 -12.59
CA ALA A 203 4.44 0.54 -14.03
C ALA A 203 5.58 1.33 -14.68
N GLY A 204 6.03 2.43 -14.05
CA GLY A 204 7.02 3.36 -14.58
C GLY A 204 8.46 3.14 -14.10
N ARG A 205 8.76 2.03 -13.39
CA ARG A 205 10.07 1.84 -12.74
C ARG A 205 11.22 1.48 -13.68
N GLU A 206 10.95 0.71 -14.74
CA GLU A 206 11.98 0.30 -15.70
C GLU A 206 11.84 1.00 -17.06
N ARG A 207 10.62 1.37 -17.46
CA ARG A 207 10.30 2.10 -18.71
C ARG A 207 8.87 2.61 -18.67
N ALA A 208 8.43 3.26 -19.74
CA ALA A 208 7.05 3.74 -19.87
C ALA A 208 6.04 2.59 -19.69
N GLY A 209 4.96 2.86 -18.97
CA GLY A 209 3.99 1.85 -18.54
C GLY A 209 2.56 2.36 -18.52
N ASN A 210 1.64 1.50 -18.11
CA ASN A 210 0.21 1.78 -18.05
C ASN A 210 -0.35 1.38 -16.68
N ALA A 211 -1.23 2.20 -16.12
CA ALA A 211 -1.99 1.89 -14.93
C ALA A 211 -3.48 1.87 -15.25
N TYR A 212 -4.16 0.77 -14.94
CA TYR A 212 -5.57 0.54 -15.17
C TYR A 212 -6.30 0.55 -13.83
N ARG A 213 -7.06 1.62 -13.56
CA ARG A 213 -7.87 1.79 -12.36
C ARG A 213 -9.26 1.22 -12.61
N LEU A 214 -9.68 0.24 -11.82
CA LEU A 214 -10.99 -0.42 -11.97
C LEU A 214 -12.15 0.37 -11.33
N TYR A 215 -12.05 1.69 -11.39
CA TYR A 215 -13.00 2.65 -10.84
C TYR A 215 -12.94 3.92 -11.70
N THR A 216 -13.96 4.77 -11.56
CA THR A 216 -14.09 5.97 -12.40
C THR A 216 -13.15 7.07 -11.94
N GLU A 217 -12.93 8.06 -12.81
CA GLU A 217 -12.09 9.21 -12.48
C GLU A 217 -12.74 10.08 -11.37
N GLU A 218 -14.07 10.16 -11.33
CA GLU A 218 -14.81 10.83 -10.27
C GLU A 218 -14.59 10.12 -8.93
N ALA A 219 -14.67 8.80 -8.91
CA ALA A 219 -14.40 8.01 -7.71
C ALA A 219 -12.96 8.20 -7.21
N PHE A 220 -11.99 8.38 -8.11
CA PHE A 220 -10.61 8.71 -7.73
C PHE A 220 -10.53 10.07 -7.02
N ALA A 221 -11.22 11.09 -7.54
CA ALA A 221 -11.22 12.44 -6.98
C ALA A 221 -11.85 12.48 -5.57
N GLU A 222 -12.80 11.59 -5.28
CA GLU A 222 -13.44 11.44 -3.97
C GLU A 222 -12.58 10.68 -2.94
N LEU A 223 -11.51 9.99 -3.35
CA LEU A 223 -10.63 9.29 -2.42
C LEU A 223 -9.92 10.27 -1.47
N PRO A 224 -9.67 9.88 -0.22
CA PRO A 224 -8.87 10.69 0.69
C PRO A 224 -7.45 10.89 0.13
N PRO A 225 -6.84 12.08 0.30
CA PRO A 225 -5.51 12.36 -0.25
C PRO A 225 -4.45 11.42 0.34
N PHE A 226 -4.53 11.15 1.64
CA PHE A 226 -3.62 10.29 2.39
C PHE A 226 -4.37 9.23 3.19
N THR A 227 -3.70 8.10 3.43
CA THR A 227 -4.23 7.03 4.27
C THR A 227 -4.25 7.47 5.73
N VAL A 228 -5.36 7.23 6.43
CA VAL A 228 -5.48 7.50 7.87
C VAL A 228 -4.36 6.79 8.65
N PRO A 229 -3.60 7.50 9.51
CA PRO A 229 -2.51 6.93 10.30
C PRO A 229 -2.93 5.73 11.16
N GLU A 230 -2.03 4.75 11.34
CA GLU A 230 -2.31 3.54 12.13
C GLU A 230 -2.69 3.84 13.58
N ILE A 231 -2.07 4.85 14.20
CA ILE A 231 -2.37 5.27 15.57
C ILE A 231 -3.84 5.71 15.76
N GLN A 232 -4.52 6.14 14.71
CA GLN A 232 -5.92 6.58 14.77
C GLN A 232 -6.93 5.46 14.52
N ARG A 233 -6.47 4.26 14.15
CA ARG A 233 -7.33 3.17 13.64
C ARG A 233 -6.98 1.79 14.19
N SER A 234 -6.07 1.69 15.15
CA SER A 234 -5.65 0.42 15.75
C SER A 234 -5.65 0.50 17.27
N CYS A 235 -5.73 -0.64 17.94
CA CYS A 235 -5.63 -0.71 19.39
C CYS A 235 -4.31 -0.13 19.90
N LEU A 236 -4.40 0.73 20.92
CA LEU A 236 -3.26 1.47 21.47
C LEU A 236 -2.67 0.85 22.75
N ALA A 237 -3.15 -0.32 23.19
CA ALA A 237 -2.68 -0.94 24.44
C ALA A 237 -1.16 -1.13 24.47
N LEU A 238 -0.58 -1.72 23.42
CA LEU A 238 0.86 -1.93 23.34
C LEU A 238 1.66 -0.62 23.16
N PRO A 239 1.30 0.30 22.23
CA PRO A 239 1.95 1.61 22.14
C PRO A 239 1.90 2.42 23.45
N VAL A 240 0.77 2.40 24.16
CA VAL A 240 0.63 3.11 25.44
C VAL A 240 1.50 2.49 26.52
N LEU A 241 1.58 1.16 26.59
CA LEU A 241 2.50 0.46 27.49
C LEU A 241 3.95 0.84 27.23
N GLN A 242 4.36 0.88 25.96
CA GLN A 242 5.70 1.29 25.56
C GLN A 242 5.99 2.75 25.97
N LEU A 243 5.05 3.67 25.75
CA LEU A 243 5.20 5.08 26.17
C LEU A 243 5.33 5.20 27.70
N LYS A 244 4.54 4.44 28.46
CA LYS A 244 4.63 4.40 29.92
C LYS A 244 5.98 3.84 30.38
N ALA A 245 6.47 2.78 29.75
CA ALA A 245 7.79 2.21 30.03
C ALA A 245 8.94 3.19 29.72
N LEU A 246 8.76 4.07 28.73
CA LEU A 246 9.70 5.17 28.42
C LEU A 246 9.63 6.34 29.42
N GLY A 247 8.77 6.27 30.43
CA GLY A 247 8.60 7.32 31.45
C GLY A 247 7.65 8.45 31.03
N VAL A 248 6.87 8.29 29.96
CA VAL A 248 5.85 9.28 29.57
C VAL A 248 4.66 9.15 30.52
N SER A 249 4.60 10.04 31.52
CA SER A 249 3.55 10.02 32.54
C SER A 249 2.22 10.53 32.00
N ASN A 250 2.22 11.60 31.22
CA ASN A 250 1.02 12.25 30.69
C ASN A 250 0.90 12.10 29.17
N LEU A 251 0.05 11.16 28.74
CA LEU A 251 -0.22 10.89 27.33
C LEU A 251 -0.99 12.03 26.66
N ALA A 252 -1.81 12.77 27.39
CA ALA A 252 -2.57 13.90 26.85
C ALA A 252 -1.67 15.10 26.48
N ARG A 253 -0.47 15.18 27.09
CA ARG A 253 0.55 16.19 26.76
C ARG A 253 1.64 15.66 25.82
N PHE A 254 1.53 14.40 25.39
CA PHE A 254 2.50 13.84 24.46
C PHE A 254 2.23 14.41 23.07
N GLU A 255 3.27 14.98 22.46
CA GLU A 255 3.20 15.60 21.13
C GLU A 255 3.15 14.50 20.05
N PHE A 256 1.98 13.93 19.80
CA PHE A 256 1.79 13.02 18.67
C PHE A 256 1.83 13.78 17.34
N LEU A 257 2.47 13.22 16.32
CA LEU A 257 2.40 13.74 14.95
C LEU A 257 0.95 13.77 14.44
N SER A 258 0.21 12.71 14.72
CA SER A 258 -1.22 12.60 14.45
C SER A 258 -1.89 12.07 15.71
N PRO A 259 -2.57 12.93 16.49
CA PRO A 259 -3.17 12.50 17.75
C PRO A 259 -4.19 11.38 17.54
N PRO A 260 -4.14 10.30 18.36
CA PRO A 260 -5.19 9.30 18.37
C PRO A 260 -6.50 9.85 18.92
N PRO A 261 -7.66 9.25 18.58
CA PRO A 261 -8.91 9.55 19.25
C PRO A 261 -8.82 9.29 20.76
N ASP A 262 -9.37 10.19 21.57
CA ASP A 262 -9.34 10.09 23.04
C ASP A 262 -9.89 8.75 23.54
N LEU A 263 -10.97 8.27 22.93
CA LEU A 263 -11.59 6.98 23.26
C LEU A 263 -10.62 5.79 23.07
N HIS A 264 -9.71 5.84 22.10
CA HIS A 264 -8.73 4.78 21.88
C HIS A 264 -7.68 4.77 23.00
N VAL A 265 -7.25 5.96 23.44
CA VAL A 265 -6.29 6.11 24.55
C VAL A 265 -6.92 5.67 25.87
N ILE A 266 -8.16 6.07 26.14
CA ILE A 266 -8.91 5.66 27.33
C ILE A 266 -9.09 4.14 27.36
N ALA A 267 -9.53 3.55 26.25
CA ALA A 267 -9.68 2.09 26.14
C ALA A 267 -8.36 1.36 26.41
N ALA A 268 -7.25 1.84 25.85
CA ALA A 268 -5.93 1.27 26.10
C ALA A 268 -5.52 1.34 27.58
N LEU A 269 -5.76 2.47 28.26
CA LEU A 269 -5.47 2.62 29.69
C LEU A 269 -6.32 1.68 30.56
N VAL A 270 -7.61 1.50 30.22
CA VAL A 270 -8.51 0.58 30.93
C VAL A 270 -8.02 -0.86 30.79
N VAL A 271 -7.64 -1.29 29.58
CA VAL A 271 -7.09 -2.64 29.33
C VAL A 271 -5.81 -2.85 30.15
N MET A 272 -4.89 -1.88 30.15
CA MET A 272 -3.66 -1.98 30.93
C MET A 272 -3.92 -2.04 32.44
N TRP A 273 -4.83 -1.22 32.96
CA TRP A 273 -5.21 -1.28 34.37
C TRP A 273 -5.79 -2.65 34.74
N GLY A 274 -6.69 -3.19 33.90
CA GLY A 274 -7.27 -4.51 34.12
C GLY A 274 -6.25 -5.66 34.11
N GLN A 275 -5.23 -5.58 33.26
CA GLN A 275 -4.20 -6.63 33.15
C GLN A 275 -3.10 -6.56 34.21
N PHE A 276 -2.76 -5.36 34.71
CA PHE A 276 -1.57 -5.17 35.54
C PHE A 276 -1.85 -4.60 36.94
N CYS A 277 -3.06 -4.11 37.21
CA CYS A 277 -3.39 -3.43 38.47
C CYS A 277 -4.54 -4.10 39.26
N GLN A 278 -5.02 -5.27 38.84
CA GLN A 278 -5.92 -6.08 39.68
C GLN A 278 -5.09 -6.78 40.77
N PRO A 279 -5.43 -6.64 42.06
CA PRO A 279 -4.84 -7.48 43.10
C PRO A 279 -5.27 -8.93 42.88
N PHE A 280 -4.30 -9.85 42.92
CA PHE A 280 -4.57 -11.28 43.12
C PHE A 280 -5.19 -11.52 44.50
#